data_AF-A0A1I4CLW3-F1
#
_entry.id   AF-A0A1I4CLW3-F1
#
_cell.length_a   1.000
_cell.length_b   1.000
_cell.length_c   1.000
_cell.angle_alpha   90.00
_cell.angle_beta   90.00
_cell.angle_gamma   90.00
#
_symmetry.space_group_name_H-M   'P 1'
#
loop_
_entity.id
_entity.type
_entity.pdbx_description
1 polymer ?
#
loop_
_entity_poly.entity_id
_entity_poly.type
_entity_poly.pdbx_seq_one_letter_code
_entity_poly.pdbx_strand_id
1 'polypeptide(L)'
;MHHVPKHRWIEDLALSLYPRSQPSTTYTLRSFWEKHCEWERRARVHFLERDASDRRVRALVWWYVVEYILRDYSNYNTSQHPFQFPSDFVAVLCEIAGYLATGKIPEMVSAVAGRGTPAGGPREREQIELAQVYARCVREGEIVDKSPIKTIAETYGVHRRTARRWANETESRPEVYYPGGPKRVIKMMRAAASEYARTGRSSEAIRARGRPAIK
;
A
#
# COMPACT_ATOMS: atom_id res chain seq x y z
N MET A 1 12.52 16.17 15.02
CA MET A 1 12.78 14.94 14.22
C MET A 1 11.43 14.32 13.86
N HIS A 2 10.95 14.53 12.64
CA HIS A 2 9.72 13.88 12.16
C HIS A 2 10.03 12.41 11.89
N HIS A 3 9.32 11.50 12.57
CA HIS A 3 9.43 10.07 12.31
C HIS A 3 8.89 9.80 10.91
N VAL A 4 9.78 9.66 9.93
CA VAL A 4 9.41 9.21 8.59
C VAL A 4 8.88 7.77 8.74
N PRO A 5 7.64 7.48 8.32
CA PRO A 5 7.09 6.14 8.33
C PRO A 5 8.04 5.18 7.60
N LYS A 6 8.22 3.95 8.11
CA LYS A 6 9.18 2.95 7.58
C LYS A 6 9.00 2.58 6.10
N HIS A 7 7.93 3.01 5.43
CA HIS A 7 7.67 2.79 4.01
C HIS A 7 7.96 4.01 3.15
N ARG A 8 7.88 5.20 3.74
CA ARG A 8 7.97 6.45 3.00
C ARG A 8 9.36 6.68 2.44
N TRP A 9 10.41 6.25 3.14
CA TRP A 9 11.77 6.35 2.57
C TRP A 9 11.97 5.45 1.34
N ILE A 10 11.27 4.31 1.22
CA ILE A 10 11.33 3.44 0.04
C ILE A 10 10.55 4.08 -1.10
N GLU A 11 9.37 4.64 -0.81
CA GLU A 11 8.60 5.41 -1.79
C GLU A 11 9.39 6.64 -2.25
N ASP A 12 9.94 7.44 -1.34
CA ASP A 12 10.75 8.62 -1.66
C ASP A 12 12.00 8.22 -2.46
N LEU A 13 12.68 7.13 -2.10
CA LEU A 13 13.81 6.59 -2.85
C LEU A 13 13.38 6.14 -4.25
N ALA A 14 12.32 5.34 -4.35
CA ALA A 14 11.79 4.88 -5.63
C ALA A 14 11.32 6.06 -6.49
N LEU A 15 10.69 7.08 -5.92
CA LEU A 15 10.25 8.29 -6.62
C LEU A 15 11.43 9.19 -7.02
N SER A 16 12.52 9.20 -6.24
CA SER A 16 13.75 9.90 -6.64
C SER A 16 14.42 9.22 -7.83
N LEU A 17 14.35 7.89 -7.91
CA LEU A 17 14.89 7.09 -9.01
C LEU A 17 13.94 7.03 -10.22
N TYR A 18 12.63 7.07 -9.96
CA TYR A 18 11.54 6.83 -10.90
C TYR A 18 10.40 7.83 -10.65
N PRO A 19 10.57 9.11 -11.05
CA PRO A 19 9.62 10.17 -10.72
C PRO A 19 8.28 9.96 -11.40
N ARG A 20 7.17 10.08 -10.64
CA ARG A 20 5.80 9.92 -11.16
C ARG A 20 5.62 10.76 -12.41
N SER A 21 5.24 10.09 -13.48
CA SER A 21 4.92 10.74 -14.74
C SER A 21 3.41 10.72 -14.83
N GLN A 22 2.74 11.85 -14.61
CA GLN A 22 1.37 11.93 -15.07
C GLN A 22 1.39 11.96 -16.60
N PRO A 23 0.48 11.26 -17.30
CA PRO A 23 0.35 11.43 -18.73
C PRO A 23 0.00 12.91 -18.96
N SER A 24 0.97 13.71 -19.40
CA SER A 24 0.66 15.06 -19.89
C SER A 24 -0.12 14.91 -21.19
N THR A 25 -0.83 15.95 -21.60
CA THR A 25 -1.53 16.05 -22.89
C THR A 25 -0.65 15.75 -24.11
N THR A 26 0.67 15.69 -23.93
CA THR A 26 1.68 15.39 -24.94
C THR A 26 2.19 13.94 -24.95
N TYR A 27 1.92 13.11 -23.93
CA TYR A 27 2.33 11.70 -23.92
C TYR A 27 1.22 10.79 -24.42
N THR A 28 1.54 9.93 -25.39
CA THR A 28 0.67 8.81 -25.74
C THR A 28 0.61 7.81 -24.60
N LEU A 29 -0.50 7.09 -24.45
CA LEU A 29 -0.63 5.99 -23.49
C LEU A 29 0.50 4.94 -23.66
N ARG A 30 0.95 4.73 -24.90
CA ARG A 30 2.10 3.85 -25.21
C ARG A 30 3.38 4.34 -24.55
N SER A 31 3.77 5.59 -24.77
CA SER A 31 5.01 6.15 -24.21
C SER A 31 4.96 6.25 -22.68
N PHE A 32 3.77 6.40 -22.10
CA PHE A 32 3.56 6.24 -20.66
C PHE A 32 3.95 4.83 -20.19
N TRP A 33 3.44 3.77 -20.84
CA TRP A 33 3.73 2.39 -20.44
C TRP A 33 5.16 1.95 -20.73
N GLU A 34 5.77 2.38 -21.84
CA GLU A 34 7.18 2.13 -22.14
C GLU A 34 8.10 2.68 -21.03
N LYS A 35 7.75 3.85 -20.49
CA LYS A 35 8.47 4.44 -19.36
C LYS A 35 8.36 3.59 -18.09
N HIS A 36 7.18 3.04 -17.81
CA HIS A 36 6.96 2.13 -16.68
C HIS A 36 7.78 0.84 -16.82
N CYS A 37 7.86 0.26 -18.03
CA CYS A 37 8.72 -0.89 -18.31
C CYS A 37 10.20 -0.57 -18.13
N GLU A 38 10.63 0.62 -18.55
CA GLU A 38 12.00 1.06 -18.36
C GLU A 38 12.35 1.18 -16.86
N TRP A 39 11.44 1.72 -16.06
CA TRP A 39 11.61 1.78 -14.60
C TRP A 39 11.69 0.40 -13.97
N GLU A 40 10.81 -0.52 -14.38
CA GLU A 40 10.86 -1.92 -13.92
C GLU A 40 12.20 -2.56 -14.27
N ARG A 41 12.65 -2.45 -15.52
CA ARG A 41 13.89 -3.06 -15.99
C ARG A 41 15.09 -2.53 -15.23
N ARG A 42 15.18 -1.21 -15.01
CA ARG A 42 16.25 -0.60 -14.21
C ARG A 42 16.24 -1.10 -12.77
N ALA A 43 15.07 -1.09 -12.12
CA ALA A 43 14.96 -1.55 -10.74
C ALA A 43 15.30 -3.04 -10.60
N ARG A 44 14.92 -3.86 -11.57
CA ARG A 44 15.23 -5.30 -11.62
C ARG A 44 16.71 -5.55 -11.83
N VAL A 45 17.35 -4.85 -12.78
CA VAL A 45 18.81 -4.93 -12.98
C VAL A 45 19.54 -4.55 -11.70
N HIS A 46 19.16 -3.44 -11.07
CA HIS A 46 19.75 -3.02 -9.80
C HIS A 46 19.56 -4.06 -8.68
N PHE A 47 18.44 -4.76 -8.62
CA PHE A 47 18.22 -5.84 -7.68
C PHE A 47 19.11 -7.07 -7.95
N LEU A 48 19.37 -7.39 -9.22
CA LEU A 48 20.18 -8.54 -9.63
C LEU A 48 21.70 -8.29 -9.53
N GLU A 49 22.14 -7.05 -9.30
CA GLU A 49 23.54 -6.73 -9.02
C GLU A 49 24.04 -7.47 -7.76
N ARG A 50 25.26 -8.01 -7.82
CA ARG A 50 25.79 -8.97 -6.83
C ARG A 50 26.17 -8.38 -5.46
N ASP A 51 26.00 -7.08 -5.23
CA ASP A 51 26.34 -6.47 -3.94
C ASP A 51 25.31 -6.85 -2.87
N ALA A 52 25.77 -7.60 -1.86
CA ALA A 52 24.94 -8.11 -0.78
C ALA A 52 24.49 -7.02 0.21
N SER A 53 25.22 -5.90 0.31
CA SER A 53 25.04 -4.92 1.39
C SER A 53 23.70 -4.19 1.35
N ASP A 54 23.10 -4.05 0.16
CA ASP A 54 21.85 -3.30 -0.06
C ASP A 54 20.74 -4.11 -0.75
N ARG A 55 20.93 -5.43 -0.84
CA ARG A 55 20.09 -6.30 -1.68
C ARG A 55 18.62 -6.28 -1.29
N ARG A 56 18.31 -6.20 0.01
CA ARG A 56 16.93 -6.11 0.51
C ARG A 56 16.27 -4.79 0.12
N VAL A 57 16.98 -3.67 0.20
CA VAL A 57 16.44 -2.35 -0.15
C VAL A 57 16.12 -2.30 -1.64
N ARG A 58 17.02 -2.79 -2.47
CA ARG A 58 16.82 -2.89 -3.93
C ARG A 58 15.63 -3.77 -4.30
N ALA A 59 15.48 -4.90 -3.60
CA ALA A 59 14.31 -5.76 -3.75
C ALA A 59 13.02 -5.02 -3.38
N LEU A 60 13.02 -4.26 -2.27
CA LEU A 60 11.87 -3.45 -1.86
C LEU A 60 11.54 -2.34 -2.87
N VAL A 61 12.54 -1.68 -3.45
CA VAL A 61 12.38 -0.67 -4.51
C VAL A 61 11.76 -1.30 -5.75
N TRP A 62 12.25 -2.46 -6.20
CA TRP A 62 11.69 -3.14 -7.36
C TRP A 62 10.25 -3.60 -7.11
N TRP A 63 9.93 -4.17 -5.94
CA TRP A 63 8.54 -4.51 -5.59
C TRP A 63 7.62 -3.29 -5.49
N TYR A 64 8.15 -2.14 -5.07
CA TYR A 64 7.40 -0.88 -5.10
C TYR A 64 7.09 -0.46 -6.55
N VAL A 65 8.05 -0.56 -7.46
CA VAL A 65 7.82 -0.28 -8.89
C VAL A 65 6.79 -1.24 -9.48
N VAL A 66 6.88 -2.54 -9.19
CA VAL A 66 5.91 -3.56 -9.61
C VAL A 66 4.49 -3.20 -9.14
N GLU A 67 4.34 -2.87 -7.85
CA GLU A 67 3.05 -2.50 -7.26
C GLU A 67 2.50 -1.22 -7.91
N TYR A 68 3.34 -0.22 -8.12
CA TYR A 68 2.98 1.03 -8.77
C TYR A 68 2.46 0.82 -10.20
N ILE A 69 3.16 0.04 -11.02
CA ILE A 69 2.75 -0.28 -12.39
C ILE A 69 1.41 -1.01 -12.41
N LEU A 70 1.24 -2.03 -11.55
CA LEU A 70 0.00 -2.81 -11.46
C LEU A 70 -1.18 -1.94 -11.01
N ARG A 71 -0.95 -1.04 -10.05
CA ARG A 71 -1.96 -0.09 -9.58
C ARG A 71 -2.38 0.86 -10.69
N ASP A 72 -1.42 1.53 -11.35
CA ASP A 72 -1.74 2.42 -12.47
C ASP A 72 -2.49 1.66 -13.56
N TYR A 73 -2.09 0.42 -13.86
CA TYR A 73 -2.78 -0.38 -14.89
C TYR A 73 -4.22 -0.68 -14.50
N SER A 74 -4.46 -1.05 -13.24
CA SER A 74 -5.80 -1.29 -12.73
C SER A 74 -6.69 -0.05 -12.81
N ASN A 75 -6.12 1.14 -12.63
CA ASN A 75 -6.85 2.41 -12.71
C ASN A 75 -7.17 2.80 -14.17
N TYR A 76 -6.22 2.62 -15.09
CA TYR A 76 -6.38 2.99 -16.51
C TYR A 76 -7.21 1.98 -17.32
N ASN A 77 -7.26 0.70 -16.91
CA ASN A 77 -7.94 -0.36 -17.67
C ASN A 77 -9.47 -0.41 -17.45
N THR A 78 -10.10 0.71 -17.08
CA THR A 78 -11.48 0.72 -16.59
C THR A 78 -12.58 0.83 -17.66
N SER A 79 -12.28 1.02 -18.95
CA SER A 79 -13.20 0.69 -20.09
C SER A 79 -12.84 1.33 -21.44
N GLN A 80 -11.99 2.36 -21.48
CA GLN A 80 -11.90 3.22 -22.68
C GLN A 80 -10.70 2.95 -23.61
N HIS A 81 -9.66 2.24 -23.13
CA HIS A 81 -8.51 1.87 -23.97
C HIS A 81 -7.94 0.51 -23.53
N PRO A 82 -8.20 -0.60 -24.26
CA PRO A 82 -7.55 -1.87 -24.00
C PRO A 82 -6.07 -1.77 -24.39
N PHE A 83 -5.25 -1.24 -23.49
CA PHE A 83 -3.81 -1.26 -23.66
C PHE A 83 -3.27 -2.64 -23.26
N GLN A 84 -2.50 -3.25 -24.16
CA GLN A 84 -1.85 -4.52 -23.90
C GLN A 84 -0.77 -4.32 -22.85
N PHE A 85 -0.87 -5.07 -21.75
CA PHE A 85 0.16 -5.03 -20.72
C PHE A 85 1.50 -5.45 -21.32
N PRO A 86 2.62 -4.79 -20.97
CA PRO A 86 3.92 -5.07 -21.57
C PRO A 86 4.33 -6.53 -21.39
N SER A 87 4.59 -7.25 -22.48
CA SER A 87 4.83 -8.70 -22.50
C SER A 87 6.00 -9.12 -21.62
N ASP A 88 7.08 -8.35 -21.61
CA ASP A 88 8.28 -8.64 -20.81
C ASP A 88 7.97 -8.58 -19.32
N PHE A 89 7.13 -7.62 -18.91
CA PHE A 89 6.73 -7.50 -17.51
C PHE A 89 5.74 -8.61 -17.13
N VAL A 90 4.81 -8.99 -18.03
CA VAL A 90 3.95 -10.17 -17.84
C VAL A 90 4.80 -11.42 -17.62
N ALA A 91 5.81 -11.65 -18.45
CA ALA A 91 6.64 -12.84 -18.39
C ALA A 91 7.32 -13.00 -17.00
N VAL A 92 7.82 -11.90 -16.43
CA VAL A 92 8.40 -11.88 -15.08
C VAL A 92 7.37 -12.25 -14.02
N LEU A 93 6.18 -11.65 -14.08
CA LEU A 93 5.11 -11.96 -13.13
C LEU A 93 4.62 -13.41 -13.27
N CYS A 94 4.57 -13.93 -14.50
CA CYS A 94 4.25 -15.33 -14.76
C CYS A 94 5.28 -16.29 -14.16
N GLU A 95 6.57 -15.98 -14.27
CA GLU A 95 7.63 -16.79 -13.65
C GLU A 95 7.48 -16.82 -12.12
N ILE A 96 7.30 -15.65 -11.49
CA ILE A 96 7.07 -15.53 -10.04
C ILE A 96 5.83 -16.33 -9.62
N ALA A 97 4.72 -16.18 -10.35
CA ALA A 97 3.50 -16.93 -10.10
C ALA A 97 3.71 -18.44 -10.25
N GLY A 98 4.50 -18.87 -11.23
CA GLY A 98 4.88 -20.27 -11.42
C GLY A 98 5.64 -20.85 -10.23
N TYR A 99 6.62 -20.12 -9.68
CA TYR A 99 7.31 -20.53 -8.44
C TYR A 99 6.31 -20.69 -7.28
N LEU A 100 5.47 -19.68 -7.05
CA LEU A 100 4.50 -19.67 -5.96
C LEU A 100 3.47 -20.80 -6.09
N ALA A 101 3.01 -21.10 -7.31
CA ALA A 101 2.08 -22.21 -7.57
C ALA A 101 2.67 -23.59 -7.19
N THR A 102 4.00 -23.73 -7.21
CA THR A 102 4.71 -24.94 -6.77
C THR A 102 5.09 -24.93 -5.28
N GLY A 103 4.62 -23.94 -4.52
CA GLY A 103 4.97 -23.76 -3.10
C GLY A 103 6.39 -23.25 -2.87
N LYS A 104 7.08 -22.79 -3.91
CA LYS A 104 8.43 -22.23 -3.83
C LYS A 104 8.37 -20.70 -3.74
N ILE A 105 9.14 -20.13 -2.82
CA ILE A 105 9.28 -18.67 -2.72
C ILE A 105 10.47 -18.26 -3.59
N PRO A 106 10.26 -17.53 -4.70
CA PRO A 106 11.37 -17.10 -5.55
C PRO A 106 12.25 -16.10 -4.79
N GLU A 107 13.53 -16.02 -5.18
CA GLU A 107 14.54 -15.18 -4.55
C GLU A 107 14.12 -13.69 -4.45
N MET A 108 13.43 -13.23 -5.49
CA MET A 108 12.78 -11.93 -5.58
C MET A 108 11.82 -11.65 -4.42
N VAL A 109 11.01 -12.63 -4.01
CA VAL A 109 10.05 -12.51 -2.90
C VAL A 109 10.75 -12.73 -1.56
N SER A 110 11.65 -13.72 -1.48
CA SER A 110 12.33 -14.05 -0.22
C SER A 110 13.28 -12.93 0.24
N ALA A 111 13.86 -12.17 -0.70
CA ALA A 111 14.71 -11.01 -0.40
C ALA A 111 13.98 -9.88 0.35
N VAL A 112 12.66 -9.77 0.22
CA VAL A 112 11.83 -8.79 0.94
C VAL A 112 11.08 -9.38 2.13
N ALA A 113 11.02 -10.70 2.25
CA ALA A 113 10.44 -11.41 3.38
C ALA A 113 11.31 -11.23 4.63
N GLY A 114 11.17 -10.07 5.29
CA GLY A 114 11.93 -9.74 6.49
C GLY A 114 11.54 -10.61 7.69
N ARG A 115 12.49 -10.81 8.61
CA ARG A 115 12.20 -11.33 9.95
C ARG A 115 11.56 -10.23 10.81
N GLY A 116 10.51 -10.58 11.57
CA GLY A 116 9.80 -9.69 12.49
C GLY A 116 8.39 -9.33 12.01
N THR A 117 7.75 -8.38 12.70
CA THR A 117 6.39 -7.95 12.35
C THR A 117 6.42 -7.28 10.98
N PRO A 118 5.78 -7.87 9.94
CA PRO A 118 5.74 -7.24 8.63
C PRO A 118 5.06 -5.87 8.74
N ALA A 119 5.28 -5.03 7.74
CA ALA A 119 4.56 -3.79 7.61
C ALA A 119 3.18 -3.98 7.02
N GLY A 120 2.24 -3.06 7.30
CA GLY A 120 0.87 -3.20 6.82
C GLY A 120 0.80 -3.31 5.30
N GLY A 121 0.06 -4.32 4.82
CA GLY A 121 -0.13 -4.53 3.38
C GLY A 121 -0.93 -3.39 2.75
N PRO A 122 -1.03 -3.32 1.41
CA PRO A 122 -1.80 -2.28 0.71
C PRO A 122 -3.22 -2.10 1.25
N ARG A 123 -3.95 -3.21 1.43
CA ARG A 123 -5.30 -3.19 1.99
C ARG A 123 -5.36 -2.66 3.43
N GLU A 124 -4.38 -3.01 4.26
CA GLU A 124 -4.30 -2.48 5.63
C GLU A 124 -4.08 -0.96 5.62
N ARG A 125 -3.25 -0.46 4.69
CA ARG A 125 -3.01 0.97 4.50
C ARG A 125 -4.27 1.70 4.04
N GLU A 126 -4.98 1.19 3.04
CA GLU A 126 -6.25 1.77 2.57
C GLU A 126 -7.29 1.87 3.70
N GLN A 127 -7.35 0.86 4.55
CA GLN A 127 -8.23 0.87 5.72
C GLN A 127 -7.81 1.94 6.74
N ILE A 128 -6.51 2.06 7.02
CA ILE A 128 -5.97 3.10 7.91
C ILE A 128 -6.22 4.51 7.33
N GLU A 129 -6.05 4.70 6.02
CA GLU A 129 -6.30 5.96 5.32
C GLU A 129 -7.76 6.44 5.52
N LEU A 130 -8.74 5.52 5.53
CA LEU A 130 -10.13 5.88 5.81
C LEU A 130 -10.36 6.36 7.24
N ALA A 131 -9.59 5.86 8.22
CA ALA A 131 -9.59 6.40 9.58
C ALA A 131 -8.96 7.81 9.64
N GLN A 132 -7.89 8.04 8.87
CA GLN A 132 -7.24 9.35 8.76
C GLN A 132 -8.17 10.39 8.14
N VAL A 133 -8.86 10.02 7.06
CA VAL A 133 -9.84 10.87 6.37
C VAL A 133 -10.99 11.24 7.31
N TYR A 134 -11.52 10.26 8.05
CA TYR A 134 -12.53 10.53 9.06
C TYR A 134 -12.04 11.55 10.11
N ALA A 135 -10.83 11.37 10.65
CA ALA A 135 -10.25 12.30 11.62
C ALA A 135 -10.07 13.71 11.04
N ARG A 136 -9.70 13.82 9.76
CA ARG A 136 -9.56 15.09 9.04
C ARG A 136 -10.92 15.79 8.89
N CYS A 137 -11.95 15.10 8.40
CA CYS A 137 -13.30 15.65 8.28
C CYS A 137 -13.86 16.13 9.64
N VAL A 138 -13.54 15.46 10.75
CA VAL A 138 -13.93 15.93 12.09
C VAL A 138 -13.18 17.21 12.47
N ARG A 139 -11.87 17.29 12.18
CA ARG A 139 -11.04 18.47 12.46
C ARG A 139 -11.48 19.69 11.64
N GLU A 140 -11.88 19.47 10.40
CA GLU A 140 -12.37 20.49 9.47
C GLU A 140 -13.83 20.90 9.74
N GLY A 141 -14.50 20.25 10.71
CA GLY A 141 -15.88 20.56 11.09
C GLY A 141 -16.95 19.97 10.16
N GLU A 142 -16.57 19.16 9.17
CA GLU A 142 -17.49 18.50 8.26
C GLU A 142 -18.28 17.36 8.94
N ILE A 143 -17.67 16.72 9.94
CA ILE A 143 -18.30 15.69 10.78
C ILE A 143 -18.29 16.17 12.24
N VAL A 144 -19.47 16.19 12.86
CA VAL A 144 -19.60 16.48 14.29
C VAL A 144 -19.35 15.21 15.10
N ASP A 145 -18.14 15.06 15.63
CA ASP A 145 -17.80 14.07 16.65
C ASP A 145 -16.91 14.70 17.73
N LYS A 146 -17.34 14.64 18.99
CA LYS A 146 -16.61 15.19 20.14
C LYS A 146 -15.40 14.35 20.54
N SER A 147 -15.30 13.11 20.07
CA SER A 147 -14.25 12.17 20.48
C SER A 147 -13.76 11.28 19.33
N PRO A 148 -13.25 11.86 18.22
CA PRO A 148 -12.90 11.11 17.00
C PRO A 148 -11.89 9.99 17.25
N ILE A 149 -10.91 10.21 18.14
CA ILE A 149 -9.91 9.18 18.48
C ILE A 149 -10.54 7.99 19.18
N LYS A 150 -11.54 8.23 20.05
CA LYS A 150 -12.28 7.16 20.72
C LYS A 150 -13.12 6.40 19.69
N THR A 151 -13.83 7.11 18.82
CA THR A 151 -14.63 6.52 17.75
C THR A 151 -13.80 5.63 16.82
N ILE A 152 -12.64 6.10 16.36
CA ILE A 152 -11.72 5.30 15.53
C ILE A 152 -11.25 4.06 16.30
N ALA A 153 -10.80 4.23 17.55
CA ALA A 153 -10.28 3.13 18.36
C ALA A 153 -11.33 2.03 18.57
N GLU A 154 -12.56 2.40 18.90
CA GLU A 154 -13.67 1.47 19.11
C GLU A 154 -14.10 0.81 17.79
N THR A 155 -14.18 1.59 16.71
CA THR A 155 -14.63 1.05 15.41
C THR A 155 -13.63 0.04 14.83
N TYR A 156 -12.32 0.33 14.91
CA TYR A 156 -11.26 -0.55 14.41
C TYR A 156 -10.81 -1.63 15.41
N GLY A 157 -11.29 -1.60 16.65
CA GLY A 157 -10.85 -2.51 17.71
C GLY A 157 -9.36 -2.34 18.06
N VAL A 158 -8.83 -1.11 18.00
CA VAL A 158 -7.42 -0.79 18.27
C VAL A 158 -7.26 0.06 19.52
N HIS A 159 -6.05 0.07 20.08
CA HIS A 159 -5.75 0.93 21.22
C HIS A 159 -5.83 2.42 20.85
N ARG A 160 -6.29 3.29 21.77
CA ARG A 160 -6.41 4.75 21.54
C ARG A 160 -5.09 5.40 21.11
N ARG A 161 -3.95 4.89 21.58
CA ARG A 161 -2.61 5.34 21.14
C ARG A 161 -2.40 5.10 19.64
N THR A 162 -2.86 3.97 19.12
CA THR A 162 -2.79 3.62 17.70
C THR A 162 -3.71 4.51 16.88
N ALA A 163 -4.97 4.65 17.30
CA ALA A 163 -5.94 5.54 16.65
C ALA A 163 -5.44 7.00 16.60
N ARG A 164 -4.86 7.48 17.71
CA ARG A 164 -4.24 8.82 17.79
C ARG A 164 -3.08 8.95 16.82
N ARG A 165 -2.21 7.93 16.75
CA ARG A 165 -1.09 7.91 15.81
C ARG A 165 -1.60 8.03 14.37
N TRP A 166 -2.55 7.20 13.97
CA TRP A 166 -3.15 7.27 12.63
C TRP A 166 -3.74 8.65 12.36
N ALA A 167 -4.58 9.18 13.24
CA ALA A 167 -5.22 10.49 13.07
C ALA A 167 -4.24 11.67 12.95
N ASN A 168 -3.02 11.52 13.46
CA ASN A 168 -1.96 12.52 13.39
C ASN A 168 -0.97 12.28 12.22
N GLU A 169 -1.00 11.11 11.60
CA GLU A 169 -0.21 10.83 10.40
C GLU A 169 -0.90 11.53 9.21
N THR A 170 -0.30 12.62 8.73
CA THR A 170 -0.78 13.43 7.59
C THR A 170 -0.52 12.72 6.24
N GLU A 171 -0.65 11.40 6.21
CA GLU A 171 -0.43 10.58 4.99
C GLU A 171 -1.63 10.55 4.07
N SER A 172 -2.78 11.09 4.48
CA SER A 172 -3.98 11.09 3.65
C SER A 172 -3.69 11.79 2.33
N ARG A 173 -3.48 11.01 1.28
CA ARG A 173 -3.26 11.53 -0.07
C ARG A 173 -4.46 12.43 -0.40
N PRO A 174 -4.24 13.70 -0.79
CA PRO A 174 -5.34 14.59 -1.15
C PRO A 174 -6.14 14.06 -2.37
N GLU A 175 -5.55 13.14 -3.13
CA GLU A 175 -6.12 12.52 -4.32
C GLU A 175 -7.27 11.55 -4.05
N VAL A 176 -7.43 11.03 -2.82
CA VAL A 176 -8.66 10.29 -2.49
C VAL A 176 -9.76 11.30 -2.16
N TYR A 177 -10.25 11.97 -3.21
CA TYR A 177 -11.51 12.69 -3.16
C TYR A 177 -12.60 11.66 -2.90
N TYR A 178 -13.33 11.79 -1.79
CA TYR A 178 -14.45 10.90 -1.47
C TYR A 178 -15.75 11.59 -1.88
N PRO A 179 -16.23 11.39 -3.13
CA PRO A 179 -17.46 12.02 -3.60
C PRO A 179 -18.63 11.52 -2.75
N GLY A 180 -19.43 12.41 -2.15
CA GLY A 180 -20.63 12.03 -1.39
C GLY A 180 -20.65 12.44 0.09
N GLY A 181 -19.65 13.22 0.52
CA GLY A 181 -19.72 14.00 1.76
C GLY A 181 -19.61 13.20 3.07
N PRO A 182 -19.87 13.86 4.21
CA PRO A 182 -19.57 13.36 5.55
C PRO A 182 -20.17 11.98 5.88
N LYS A 183 -21.43 11.75 5.47
CA LYS A 183 -22.14 10.48 5.71
C LYS A 183 -21.45 9.31 5.01
N ARG A 184 -20.92 9.52 3.80
CA ARG A 184 -20.22 8.47 3.04
C ARG A 184 -18.89 8.13 3.70
N VAL A 185 -18.13 9.13 4.17
CA VAL A 185 -16.88 8.90 4.90
C VAL A 185 -17.11 8.02 6.13
N ILE A 186 -18.15 8.29 6.93
CA ILE A 186 -18.49 7.45 8.10
C ILE A 186 -18.79 6.01 7.67
N LYS A 187 -19.61 5.82 6.62
CA LYS A 187 -19.96 4.49 6.10
C LYS A 187 -18.71 3.73 5.61
N MET A 188 -17.85 4.39 4.85
CA MET A 188 -16.61 3.80 4.32
C MET A 188 -15.63 3.46 5.44
N MET A 189 -15.46 4.34 6.42
CA MET A 189 -14.60 4.10 7.58
C MET A 189 -15.06 2.88 8.39
N ARG A 190 -16.37 2.70 8.60
CA ARG A 190 -16.92 1.51 9.28
C ARG A 190 -16.75 0.23 8.47
N ALA A 191 -16.97 0.31 7.15
CA ALA A 191 -16.75 -0.84 6.26
C ALA A 191 -15.27 -1.26 6.29
N ALA A 192 -14.35 -0.31 6.18
CA ALA A 192 -12.91 -0.55 6.28
C ALA A 192 -12.49 -1.12 7.63
N ALA A 193 -13.07 -0.64 8.74
CA ALA A 193 -12.82 -1.20 10.05
C ALA A 193 -13.27 -2.66 10.18
N SER A 194 -14.42 -2.99 9.59
CA SER A 194 -14.93 -4.38 9.55
C SER A 194 -13.99 -5.28 8.76
N GLU A 195 -13.45 -4.78 7.64
CA GLU A 195 -12.45 -5.52 6.88
C GLU A 195 -11.12 -5.62 7.62
N TYR A 196 -10.66 -4.56 8.27
CA TYR A 196 -9.45 -4.53 9.08
C TYR A 196 -9.53 -5.56 10.21
N ALA A 197 -10.67 -5.70 10.86
CA ALA A 197 -10.88 -6.72 11.89
C ALA A 197 -10.81 -8.16 11.34
N ARG A 198 -11.09 -8.37 10.04
CA ARG A 198 -11.04 -9.68 9.39
C ARG A 198 -9.64 -10.02 8.89
N THR A 199 -8.96 -9.06 8.27
CA THR A 199 -7.68 -9.29 7.55
C THR A 199 -6.46 -8.69 8.23
N GLY A 200 -6.65 -7.78 9.17
CA GLY A 200 -5.58 -7.04 9.84
C GLY A 200 -4.89 -7.87 10.92
N ARG A 201 -3.65 -7.47 11.25
CA ARG A 201 -2.81 -8.13 12.28
C ARG A 201 -3.47 -8.26 13.65
N SER A 202 -4.43 -7.39 13.95
CA SER A 202 -5.20 -7.46 15.18
C SER A 202 -6.01 -8.75 15.25
N SER A 203 -6.50 -9.31 14.14
CA SER A 203 -7.28 -10.55 14.15
C SER A 203 -6.44 -11.75 14.61
N GLU A 204 -5.21 -11.88 14.12
CA GLU A 204 -4.26 -12.90 14.59
C GLU A 204 -3.82 -12.66 16.03
N ALA A 205 -3.50 -11.41 16.42
CA ALA A 205 -3.10 -11.09 17.78
C ALA A 205 -4.25 -11.26 18.79
N ILE A 206 -5.49 -10.91 18.42
CA ILE A 206 -6.71 -11.12 19.21
C ILE A 206 -6.99 -12.62 19.32
N ARG A 207 -6.87 -13.37 18.21
CA ARG A 207 -7.04 -14.83 18.21
C ARG A 207 -5.96 -15.54 19.05
N ALA A 208 -4.72 -15.04 19.03
CA ALA A 208 -3.63 -15.53 19.87
C ALA A 208 -3.88 -15.26 21.37
N ARG A 209 -4.46 -14.11 21.72
CA ARG A 209 -4.85 -13.78 23.12
C ARG A 209 -6.08 -14.54 23.59
N GLY A 210 -6.96 -14.96 22.68
CA GLY A 210 -8.16 -15.75 22.98
C GLY A 210 -7.93 -17.26 23.09
N ARG A 211 -6.72 -17.77 22.79
CA ARG A 211 -6.40 -19.18 23.03
C ARG A 211 -6.08 -19.38 24.51
N PRO A 212 -6.85 -20.19 25.27
CA PRO A 212 -6.42 -20.60 26.60
C PRO A 212 -5.09 -21.33 26.47
N ALA A 213 -4.15 -21.05 27.37
CA ALA A 213 -2.90 -21.80 27.45
C ALA A 213 -3.26 -23.27 27.69
N ILE A 214 -3.01 -24.12 26.68
CA ILE A 214 -3.08 -25.56 26.85
C ILE A 214 -1.93 -25.88 27.81
N LYS A 215 -2.27 -26.14 29.07
CA LYS A 215 -1.36 -26.69 30.06
C LYS A 215 -1.22 -28.18 29.83
#